data_AF-A0A4P5VMQ7-F1
#
_entry.id   AF-A0A4P5VMQ7-F1
#
_cell.length_a   1.000
_cell.length_b   1.000
_cell.length_c   1.000
_cell.angle_alpha   90.00
_cell.angle_beta   90.00
_cell.angle_gamma   90.00
#
_symmetry.space_group_name_H-M   'P 1'
#
loop_
_entity.id
_entity.type
_entity.pdbx_description
1 polymer ?
#
loop_
_entity_poly.entity_id
_entity_poly.type
_entity_poly.pdbx_seq_one_letter_code
_entity_poly.pdbx_strand_id
1 'polypeptide(L)'
;MALDLNDPELEFSDLVTAYQSWVMAVINDEKLGGEKLLTDEIADDAINAMRFLPDVVTSAIETTLARVYDVDPEELADLLYPED
;
A
#
# COMPACT_ATOMS: atom_id res chain seq x y z
N MET A 1 12.85 -1.51 2.92
CA MET A 1 13.61 -0.67 3.86
C MET A 1 12.62 -0.46 4.97
N ALA A 2 12.81 -1.14 6.09
CA ALA A 2 11.83 -1.12 7.16
C ALA A 2 11.57 0.31 7.64
N LEU A 3 10.30 0.66 7.80
CA LEU A 3 9.87 1.99 8.21
C LEU A 3 10.18 2.19 9.70
N ASP A 4 11.07 3.13 10.03
CA ASP A 4 11.34 3.52 11.42
C ASP A 4 10.66 4.84 11.78
N LEU A 5 9.59 4.74 12.57
CA LEU A 5 8.83 5.91 13.03
C LEU A 5 9.60 6.80 14.02
N ASN A 6 10.73 6.33 14.55
CA ASN A 6 11.59 7.12 15.44
C ASN A 6 12.75 7.79 14.70
N ASP A 7 12.88 7.55 13.39
CA ASP A 7 13.93 8.16 12.59
C ASP A 7 13.67 9.67 12.44
N PRO A 8 14.56 10.54 12.93
CA PRO A 8 14.43 11.98 12.75
C PRO A 8 14.52 12.43 11.28
N GLU A 9 15.05 11.60 10.40
CA GLU A 9 15.13 11.84 8.96
C GLU A 9 13.92 11.30 8.19
N LEU A 10 12.92 10.72 8.88
CA LEU A 10 11.70 10.21 8.25
C LEU A 10 10.94 11.30 7.49
N GLU A 11 10.73 11.09 6.20
CA GLU A 11 10.00 12.00 5.33
C GLU A 11 8.58 11.51 5.02
N PHE A 12 7.72 12.45 4.62
CA PHE A 12 6.37 12.11 4.15
C PHE A 12 6.41 11.16 2.93
N SER A 13 7.41 11.29 2.06
CA SER A 13 7.61 10.40 0.92
C SER A 13 7.87 8.95 1.34
N ASP A 14 8.47 8.71 2.50
CA ASP A 14 8.74 7.35 2.99
C ASP A 14 7.41 6.68 3.38
N LEU A 15 6.53 7.41 4.05
CA LEU A 15 5.17 6.96 4.37
C LEU A 15 4.37 6.64 3.10
N VAL A 16 4.43 7.54 2.11
CA VAL A 16 3.77 7.33 0.82
C VAL A 16 4.34 6.11 0.11
N THR A 17 5.65 5.93 0.13
CA THR A 17 6.33 4.80 -0.54
C THR A 17 6.00 3.47 0.14
N ALA A 18 5.94 3.44 1.48
CA ALA A 18 5.55 2.26 2.24
C ALA A 18 4.13 1.81 1.88
N TYR A 19 3.17 2.74 1.91
CA TYR A 19 1.79 2.45 1.54
C TYR A 19 1.64 2.06 0.06
N GLN A 20 2.29 2.78 -0.85
CA GLN A 20 2.29 2.48 -2.28
C GLN A 20 2.86 1.08 -2.57
N SER A 21 3.95 0.70 -1.90
CA SER A 21 4.57 -0.62 -2.06
C SER A 21 3.63 -1.74 -1.67
N TRP A 22 2.86 -1.56 -0.60
CA TRP A 22 1.86 -2.54 -0.17
C TRP A 22 0.71 -2.67 -1.18
N VAL A 23 0.13 -1.57 -1.65
CA VAL A 23 -0.94 -1.63 -2.68
C VAL A 23 -0.45 -2.31 -3.96
N MET A 24 0.78 -1.99 -4.40
CA MET A 24 1.39 -2.65 -5.57
C MET A 24 1.62 -4.15 -5.33
N ALA A 25 2.05 -4.54 -4.13
CA ALA A 25 2.27 -5.94 -3.77
C ALA A 25 0.95 -6.72 -3.74
N VAL A 26 -0.13 -6.16 -3.18
CA VAL A 26 -1.47 -6.76 -3.19
C VAL A 26 -1.97 -6.95 -4.63
N ILE A 27 -1.85 -5.92 -5.47
CA ILE A 27 -2.22 -6.03 -6.90
C ILE A 27 -1.40 -7.12 -7.60
N ASN A 28 -0.09 -7.18 -7.37
CA ASN A 28 0.77 -8.16 -8.00
C ASN A 28 0.36 -9.60 -7.64
N ASP A 29 0.19 -9.84 -6.34
CA ASP A 29 -0.04 -11.18 -5.80
C ASP A 29 -1.45 -11.69 -6.16
N GLU A 30 -2.46 -10.82 -6.14
CA GLU A 30 -3.86 -11.20 -6.33
C GLU A 30 -4.37 -11.04 -7.77
N LYS A 31 -3.76 -10.16 -8.58
CA LYS A 31 -4.21 -9.89 -9.97
C LYS A 31 -3.21 -10.27 -11.04
N LEU A 32 -1.93 -9.97 -10.86
CA LEU A 32 -0.93 -10.17 -11.91
C LEU A 32 -0.34 -11.58 -11.91
N GLY A 33 -0.42 -12.30 -10.79
CA GLY A 33 0.05 -13.69 -10.66
C GLY A 33 1.57 -13.84 -10.84
N GLY A 34 2.32 -12.82 -10.42
CA GLY A 34 3.78 -12.76 -10.49
C GLY A 34 4.49 -13.54 -9.37
N GLU A 35 5.78 -13.27 -9.21
CA GLU A 35 6.49 -13.67 -7.99
C GLU A 35 5.86 -12.97 -6.78
N LYS A 36 5.72 -13.68 -5.66
CA LYS A 36 5.10 -13.14 -4.46
C LYS A 36 5.88 -11.92 -3.95
N LEU A 37 5.23 -10.76 -3.92
CA LEU A 37 5.80 -9.50 -3.44
C LEU A 37 5.27 -9.12 -2.05
N LEU A 38 4.07 -9.56 -1.66
CA LEU A 38 3.51 -9.21 -0.37
C LEU A 38 4.23 -9.98 0.75
N THR A 39 5.06 -9.24 1.50
CA THR A 39 5.76 -9.73 2.69
C THR A 39 5.16 -9.12 3.96
N ASP A 40 5.38 -9.77 5.09
CA ASP A 40 4.96 -9.26 6.40
C ASP A 40 5.59 -7.88 6.69
N GLU A 41 6.85 -7.65 6.29
CA GLU A 41 7.53 -6.35 6.41
C GLU A 41 6.79 -5.25 5.64
N ILE A 42 6.40 -5.51 4.38
CA ILE A 42 5.67 -4.54 3.56
C ILE A 42 4.30 -4.23 4.15
N ALA A 43 3.60 -5.26 4.66
CA ALA A 43 2.31 -5.08 5.31
C ALA A 43 2.43 -4.26 6.61
N ASP A 44 3.42 -4.58 7.46
CA ASP A 44 3.67 -3.87 8.71
C ASP A 44 4.06 -2.40 8.47
N ASP A 45 4.92 -2.14 7.48
CA ASP A 45 5.33 -0.80 7.09
C ASP A 45 4.12 0.03 6.61
N ALA A 46 3.23 -0.55 5.81
CA ALA A 46 2.02 0.13 5.35
C ALA A 46 1.04 0.39 6.50
N ILE A 47 0.84 -0.55 7.43
CA ILE A 47 0.02 -0.34 8.63
C ILE A 47 0.57 0.83 9.46
N ASN A 48 1.88 0.91 9.63
CA ASN A 48 2.52 2.00 10.35
C ASN A 48 2.38 3.33 9.59
N ALA A 49 2.52 3.34 8.27
CA ALA A 49 2.34 4.53 7.45
C ALA A 49 0.89 5.06 7.47
N MET A 50 -0.11 4.18 7.36
CA MET A 50 -1.54 4.53 7.40
C MET A 50 -1.95 5.29 8.68
N ARG A 51 -1.22 5.13 9.79
CA ARG A 51 -1.49 5.88 11.03
C ARG A 51 -1.27 7.38 10.89
N PHE A 52 -0.46 7.80 9.91
CA PHE A 52 -0.06 9.19 9.71
C PHE A 52 -0.54 9.75 8.36
N LEU A 53 -0.84 8.88 7.39
CA LEU A 53 -1.34 9.29 6.09
C LEU A 53 -2.80 9.75 6.18
N PRO A 54 -3.13 10.94 5.64
CA PRO A 54 -4.52 11.34 5.46
C PRO A 54 -5.25 10.43 4.47
N ASP A 55 -6.55 10.17 4.69
CA ASP A 55 -7.39 9.35 3.80
C ASP A 55 -7.33 9.79 2.33
N VAL A 56 -7.25 11.11 2.08
CA VAL A 56 -7.14 11.64 0.71
C VAL A 56 -5.87 11.17 -0.01
N VAL A 57 -4.78 10.92 0.74
CA VAL A 57 -3.51 10.44 0.18
C VAL A 57 -3.60 8.95 -0.12
N THR A 58 -4.11 8.15 0.81
CA THR A 58 -4.28 6.70 0.60
C THR A 58 -5.23 6.44 -0.55
N SER A 59 -6.40 7.09 -0.57
CA SER A 59 -7.37 6.96 -1.68
C SER A 59 -6.80 7.44 -3.01
N ALA A 60 -5.96 8.48 -3.04
CA ALA A 60 -5.31 8.92 -4.27
C ALA A 60 -4.32 7.86 -4.79
N ILE A 61 -3.57 7.21 -3.91
CA ILE A 61 -2.64 6.12 -4.26
C ILE A 61 -3.41 4.92 -4.79
N GLU A 62 -4.42 4.44 -4.05
CA GLU A 62 -5.26 3.30 -4.41
C GLU A 62 -5.91 3.50 -5.78
N THR A 63 -6.63 4.62 -5.98
CA THR A 63 -7.33 4.91 -7.25
C THR A 63 -6.37 5.10 -8.42
N THR A 64 -5.19 5.68 -8.18
CA THR A 64 -4.17 5.84 -9.23
C THR A 64 -3.59 4.50 -9.63
N LEU A 65 -3.24 3.64 -8.66
CA LEU A 65 -2.67 2.33 -8.94
C LEU A 65 -3.70 1.38 -9.57
N ALA A 66 -4.94 1.37 -9.09
CA ALA A 66 -6.04 0.63 -9.70
C ALA A 66 -6.14 0.95 -11.21
N ARG A 67 -6.13 2.25 -11.55
CA ARG A 67 -6.17 2.72 -12.94
C ARG A 67 -4.93 2.32 -13.74
N VAL A 68 -3.74 2.37 -13.16
CA VAL A 68 -2.48 2.01 -13.84
C VAL A 68 -2.44 0.52 -14.18
N TYR A 69 -2.97 -0.31 -13.29
CA TYR A 69 -2.96 -1.77 -13.40
C TYR A 69 -4.24 -2.37 -13.97
N ASP A 70 -5.19 -1.53 -14.43
CA ASP A 70 -6.50 -1.95 -14.97
C ASP A 70 -7.29 -2.85 -14.00
N VAL A 71 -7.26 -2.49 -12.70
CA VAL A 71 -8.00 -3.15 -11.62
C VAL A 71 -9.20 -2.29 -11.25
N ASP A 72 -10.35 -2.92 -11.01
CA ASP A 72 -11.53 -2.20 -10.55
C ASP A 72 -11.29 -1.60 -9.14
N PRO A 73 -11.64 -0.33 -8.88
CA PRO A 73 -11.38 0.30 -7.58
C PRO A 73 -12.14 -0.34 -6.41
N GLU A 74 -13.36 -0.85 -6.64
CA GLU A 74 -14.13 -1.54 -5.59
C GLU A 74 -13.50 -2.89 -5.30
N GLU A 75 -13.10 -3.62 -6.35
CA GLU A 75 -12.37 -4.88 -6.21
C GLU A 75 -11.02 -4.70 -5.50
N LEU A 76 -10.29 -3.62 -5.78
CA LEU A 76 -9.04 -3.32 -5.06
C LEU A 76 -9.32 -3.00 -3.59
N ALA A 77 -10.36 -2.24 -3.28
CA ALA A 77 -10.73 -1.93 -1.90
C ALA A 77 -11.03 -3.21 -1.10
N ASP A 78 -11.76 -4.17 -1.69
CA ASP A 78 -12.06 -5.46 -1.06
C ASP A 78 -10.79 -6.29 -0.78
N LEU A 79 -9.77 -6.19 -1.64
CA LEU A 79 -8.48 -6.87 -1.43
C LEU A 79 -7.64 -6.20 -0.34
N LEU A 80 -7.64 -4.87 -0.28
CA LEU A 80 -6.87 -4.11 0.71
C LEU A 80 -7.51 -4.18 2.11
N TYR A 81 -8.84 -4.22 2.16
CA TYR A 81 -9.64 -4.17 3.38
C TYR A 81 -10.70 -5.28 3.38
N PRO A 82 -10.29 -6.56 3.47
CA PRO A 82 -11.24 -7.66 3.49
C PRO A 82 -12.15 -7.56 4.71
N GLU A 83 -13.47 -7.67 4.50
CA GLU A 83 -14.42 -7.85 5.60
C GLU A 83 -14.19 -9.25 6.22
N ASP A 84 -14.04 -9.33 7.56
CA ASP A 84 -13.88 -10.58 8.32
C ASP A 84 -14.99 -11.63 8.02
#